data_AF-A0A7W6DHN9-F1
#
_entry.id   AF-A0A7W6DHN9-F1
#
_cell.length_a   1.000
_cell.length_b   1.000
_cell.length_c   1.000
_cell.angle_alpha   90.00
_cell.angle_beta   90.00
_cell.angle_gamma   90.00
#
_symmetry.space_group_name_H-M   'P 1'
#
loop_
_entity.id
_entity.type
_entity.pdbx_description
1 polymer ?
#
loop_
_entity_poly.entity_id
_entity_poly.type
_entity_poly.pdbx_seq_one_letter_code
_entity_poly.pdbx_strand_id
1 'polypeptide(L)'
;MRIRCDKAGGRIQFARNGVATGPMIVRTSFAVAQWPTAASTGTTPETIATRASMDATLDQIAYSRGRFSVELPGLAPLTVPPWAEVGRVIEDCRN
;
A
#
# COMPACT_ATOMS: atom_id res chain seq x y z
N MET A 1 1.45 7.99 5.19
CA MET A 1 1.31 6.62 4.67
C MET A 1 2.36 5.78 5.35
N ARG A 2 1.97 4.64 5.92
CA ARG A 2 2.85 3.74 6.65
C ARG A 2 2.75 2.36 6.02
N ILE A 3 3.88 1.67 5.89
CA ILE A 3 3.90 0.28 5.43
C ILE A 3 4.54 -0.58 6.51
N ARG A 4 3.96 -1.75 6.76
CA ARG A 4 4.48 -2.74 7.70
C ARG A 4 4.45 -4.13 7.08
N CYS A 5 5.48 -4.91 7.37
CA CYS A 5 5.47 -6.33 7.14
C CYS A 5 4.93 -7.05 8.37
N ASP A 6 3.99 -7.97 8.16
CA ASP A 6 3.59 -9.02 9.08
C ASP A 6 4.28 -10.31 8.62
N LYS A 7 5.48 -10.57 9.16
CA LYS A 7 6.29 -11.74 8.80
C LYS A 7 5.59 -13.05 9.16
N ALA A 8 4.86 -13.10 10.28
CA ALA A 8 4.18 -14.31 10.72
C ALA A 8 3.09 -14.75 9.73
N GLY A 9 2.41 -13.78 9.10
CA GLY A 9 1.40 -14.03 8.07
C GLY A 9 1.89 -13.97 6.63
N GLY A 10 3.15 -13.58 6.37
CA GLY A 10 3.65 -13.30 5.02
C GLY A 10 2.86 -12.19 4.31
N ARG A 11 2.44 -11.16 5.06
CA ARG A 11 1.57 -10.09 4.53
C ARG A 11 2.21 -8.73 4.69
N ILE A 12 1.88 -7.82 3.78
CA ILE A 12 2.27 -6.42 3.85
C ILE A 12 1.01 -5.58 4.03
N GLN A 13 1.05 -4.70 5.01
CA GLN A 13 -0.02 -3.78 5.34
C GLN A 13 0.37 -2.36 4.93
N PHE A 14 -0.53 -1.72 4.18
CA PHE A 14 -0.45 -0.32 3.78
C PHE A 14 -1.50 0.45 4.58
N ALA A 15 -1.06 1.32 5.48
CA ALA A 15 -1.91 2.14 6.33
C ALA A 15 -1.88 3.60 5.89
N ARG A 16 -3.08 4.18 5.71
CA ARG A 16 -3.27 5.59 5.36
C ARG A 16 -4.16 6.25 6.39
N ASN A 17 -3.74 7.40 6.93
CA ASN A 17 -4.55 8.18 7.84
C ASN A 17 -5.83 8.68 7.15
N GLY A 18 -6.95 8.64 7.87
CA GLY A 18 -8.27 8.97 7.38
C GLY A 18 -9.16 7.74 7.22
N VAL A 19 -10.47 7.98 7.28
CA VAL A 19 -11.50 6.96 7.01
C VAL A 19 -11.89 7.05 5.54
N ALA A 20 -11.83 5.94 4.83
CA ALA A 20 -12.35 5.80 3.48
C ALA A 20 -13.21 4.54 3.40
N THR A 21 -14.39 4.68 2.81
CA THR A 21 -15.32 3.59 2.52
C THR A 21 -15.16 3.19 1.05
N GLY A 22 -14.12 2.39 0.78
CA GLY A 22 -13.88 1.84 -0.57
C GLY A 22 -12.44 1.36 -0.79
N PRO A 23 -12.18 0.70 -1.93
CA PRO A 23 -10.88 0.08 -2.19
C PRO A 23 -9.77 1.13 -2.31
N MET A 24 -8.58 0.75 -1.86
CA MET A 24 -7.36 1.51 -2.11
C MET A 24 -6.96 1.29 -3.56
N ILE A 25 -6.96 2.36 -4.35
CA ILE A 25 -6.55 2.32 -5.75
C ILE A 25 -5.06 2.65 -5.79
N VAL A 26 -4.26 1.71 -6.29
CA VAL A 26 -2.83 1.86 -6.47
C VAL A 26 -2.53 1.91 -7.95
N ARG A 27 -2.02 3.05 -8.40
CA ARG A 27 -1.69 3.28 -9.82
C ARG A 27 -0.19 3.32 -9.97
N THR A 28 0.33 2.36 -10.70
CA THR A 28 1.74 2.28 -11.11
C THR A 28 1.88 2.68 -12.58
N SER A 29 3.11 2.75 -13.07
CA SER A 29 3.37 2.96 -14.51
C SER A 29 2.95 1.77 -15.38
N PHE A 30 2.70 0.60 -14.79
CA PHE A 30 2.36 -0.63 -15.51
C PHE A 30 0.88 -0.96 -15.45
N ALA A 31 0.26 -0.79 -14.28
CA ALA A 31 -1.13 -1.16 -14.05
C ALA A 31 -1.78 -0.38 -12.91
N VAL A 32 -3.11 -0.49 -12.84
CA VAL A 32 -3.94 -0.03 -11.74
C VAL A 32 -4.44 -1.24 -10.98
N ALA A 33 -4.18 -1.29 -9.69
CA ALA A 33 -4.70 -2.31 -8.79
C ALA A 33 -5.71 -1.69 -7.82
N GLN A 34 -6.73 -2.48 -7.47
CA GLN A 34 -7.70 -2.14 -6.44
C GLN A 34 -7.54 -3.12 -5.29
N TRP A 35 -7.22 -2.61 -4.10
CA TRP A 35 -7.04 -3.42 -2.91
C TRP A 35 -8.21 -3.22 -1.96
N PRO A 36 -8.82 -4.31 -1.44
CA PRO A 36 -9.83 -4.19 -0.40
C PRO A 36 -9.19 -3.58 0.84
N THR A 37 -9.98 -2.76 1.55
CA THR A 37 -9.54 -2.01 2.71
C THR A 37 -10.36 -2.37 3.93
N ALA A 38 -9.74 -2.21 5.10
CA ALA A 38 -10.40 -2.26 6.38
C ALA A 38 -10.13 -0.94 7.12
N ALA A 39 -11.14 -0.43 7.81
CA ALA A 39 -10.94 0.68 8.74
C ALA A 39 -10.26 0.16 10.02
N SER A 40 -9.25 0.89 10.50
CA SER A 40 -8.63 0.68 11.80
C SER A 40 -9.18 1.70 12.78
N THR A 41 -9.78 1.21 13.87
CA THR A 41 -10.41 2.01 14.93
C THR A 41 -9.43 2.35 16.06
N GLY A 42 -8.18 2.64 15.72
CA GLY A 42 -7.18 3.12 16.69
C GLY A 42 -7.41 4.59 17.10
N THR A 43 -6.50 5.13 17.93
CA THR A 43 -6.55 6.53 18.40
C THR A 43 -6.62 7.55 17.26
N THR A 44 -6.06 7.21 16.10
CA THR A 44 -6.25 7.93 14.84
C THR A 44 -6.92 7.00 13.83
N PRO A 45 -8.01 7.42 13.16
CA PRO A 45 -8.63 6.60 12.14
C PRO A 45 -7.66 6.39 10.96
N GLU A 46 -7.43 5.12 10.63
CA GLU A 46 -6.62 4.73 9.48
C GLU A 46 -7.43 3.80 8.57
N THR A 47 -7.17 3.86 7.27
CA THR A 47 -7.63 2.88 6.30
C THR A 47 -6.45 1.98 5.92
N ILE A 48 -6.63 0.67 6.06
CA ILE A 48 -5.56 -0.33 5.89
C ILE A 48 -5.90 -1.24 4.71
N ALA A 49 -4.98 -1.39 3.77
CA ALA A 49 -5.00 -2.44 2.77
C ALA A 49 -3.96 -3.52 3.11
N THR A 50 -4.33 -4.80 3.04
CA THR A 50 -3.43 -5.92 3.34
C THR A 50 -3.26 -6.80 2.12
N ARG A 51 -2.02 -7.04 1.70
CA ARG A 51 -1.67 -7.87 0.54
C ARG A 51 -0.67 -8.95 0.93
N ALA A 52 -0.61 -10.04 0.17
CA ALA A 52 0.43 -11.04 0.34
C ALA A 52 1.80 -10.45 -0.04
N SER A 53 2.87 -10.84 0.64
CA SER A 53 4.25 -10.40 0.31
C SER A 53 4.69 -10.79 -1.10
N MET A 54 4.08 -11.84 -1.66
CA MET A 54 4.28 -12.37 -3.01
C MET A 54 3.36 -11.76 -4.07
N ASP A 55 2.60 -10.71 -3.75
CA ASP A 55 1.70 -10.08 -4.72
C ASP A 55 2.47 -9.40 -5.86
N ALA A 56 2.19 -9.80 -7.10
CA ALA A 56 2.82 -9.27 -8.31
C ALA A 56 2.65 -7.74 -8.48
N THR A 57 1.61 -7.15 -7.89
CA THR A 57 1.42 -5.68 -7.86
C THR A 57 2.56 -5.01 -7.09
N LEU A 58 3.13 -5.66 -6.07
CA LEU A 58 4.27 -5.13 -5.31
C LEU A 58 5.51 -5.01 -6.18
N ASP A 59 5.72 -5.96 -7.11
CA ASP A 59 6.81 -5.87 -8.08
C ASP A 59 6.59 -4.71 -9.05
N GLN A 60 5.35 -4.51 -9.52
CA GLN A 60 5.01 -3.36 -10.38
C GLN A 60 5.26 -2.01 -9.68
N ILE A 61 5.07 -1.96 -8.35
CA ILE A 61 5.41 -0.79 -7.54
C ILE A 61 6.93 -0.62 -7.47
N ALA A 62 7.68 -1.69 -7.18
CA ALA A 62 9.13 -1.65 -7.06
C ALA A 62 9.85 -1.26 -8.37
N TYR A 63 9.33 -1.69 -9.51
CA TYR A 63 9.88 -1.40 -10.84
C TYR A 63 9.30 -0.15 -11.52
N SER A 64 8.39 0.59 -10.88
CA SER A 64 7.79 1.78 -11.47
C SER A 64 8.87 2.82 -11.82
N ARG A 65 8.81 3.38 -13.03
CA ARG A 65 9.81 4.34 -13.57
C ARG A 65 9.72 5.74 -12.92
N GLY A 66 9.26 5.84 -11.67
CA GLY A 66 9.10 7.10 -10.98
C GLY A 66 8.13 7.02 -9.80
N ARG A 67 6.91 7.54 -9.99
CA ARG A 67 5.92 7.73 -8.92
C ARG A 67 4.74 6.77 -9.10
N PHE A 68 4.20 6.29 -8.00
CA PHE A 68 2.90 5.64 -7.96
C PHE A 68 1.93 6.48 -7.11
N SER A 69 0.65 6.49 -7.48
CA SER A 69 -0.39 7.14 -6.67
C SER A 69 -1.14 6.13 -5.85
N VAL A 70 -1.47 6.54 -4.63
CA VAL A 70 -2.41 5.83 -3.77
C VAL A 70 -3.60 6.71 -3.52
N GLU A 71 -4.77 6.21 -3.92
CA GLU A 71 -6.02 6.92 -3.89
C GLU A 71 -7.00 6.13 -3.04
N LEU A 72 -7.74 6.84 -2.19
CA LEU A 72 -8.85 6.27 -1.42
C LEU A 72 -10.05 7.19 -1.59
N PRO A 73 -11.26 6.65 -1.78
CA PRO A 73 -12.47 7.46 -1.85
C PRO A 73 -12.61 8.37 -0.62
N GLY A 74 -12.84 9.66 -0.85
CA GLY A 74 -12.99 10.65 0.23
C GLY A 74 -11.68 11.19 0.82
N LEU A 75 -10.51 10.73 0.36
CA LEU A 75 -9.20 11.25 0.79
C LEU A 75 -8.42 11.81 -0.39
N ALA A 76 -7.84 13.01 -0.23
CA ALA A 76 -7.04 13.67 -1.27
C ALA A 76 -5.94 12.72 -1.79
N PRO A 77 -5.73 12.56 -3.11
CA PRO A 77 -4.78 11.59 -3.67
C PRO A 77 -3.36 11.84 -3.15
N LEU A 78 -2.66 10.78 -2.75
CA LEU A 78 -1.28 10.86 -2.27
C LEU A 78 -0.34 10.31 -3.34
N THR A 79 0.43 11.21 -3.93
CA THR A 79 1.53 10.85 -4.83
C THR A 79 2.76 10.56 -3.98
N VAL A 80 3.26 9.33 -4.03
CA VAL A 80 4.43 8.92 -3.26
C VAL A 80 5.65 8.90 -4.21
N PRO A 81 6.76 9.60 -3.90
CA PRO A 81 8.00 9.50 -4.68
C PRO A 81 8.59 8.09 -4.63
N PRO A 82 9.41 7.67 -5.62
CA PRO A 82 9.97 6.32 -5.74
C PRO A 82 10.64 5.91 -4.43
N TRP A 83 9.95 5.04 -3.71
CA TRP A 83 10.28 4.66 -2.34
C TRP A 83 11.41 3.62 -2.37
N ALA A 84 12.65 4.04 -2.09
CA ALA A 84 13.71 3.13 -1.67
C ALA A 84 13.30 2.34 -0.40
N GLU A 85 12.38 2.89 0.40
CA GLU A 85 11.82 2.26 1.61
C GLU A 85 10.70 1.23 1.33
N VAL A 86 9.96 1.23 0.19
CA VAL A 86 8.97 0.14 -0.10
C VAL A 86 9.74 -1.08 -0.49
N GLY A 87 10.68 -0.90 -1.42
CA GLY A 87 11.48 -1.99 -1.95
C GLY A 87 12.11 -2.76 -0.80
N ARG A 88 12.74 -2.03 0.14
CA ARG A 88 13.30 -2.62 1.36
C ARG A 88 12.27 -3.36 2.21
N VAL A 89 11.14 -2.73 2.55
CA VAL A 89 10.13 -3.40 3.40
C VAL A 89 9.52 -4.62 2.71
N ILE A 90 9.37 -4.60 1.38
CA ILE A 90 8.87 -5.74 0.60
C ILE A 90 9.91 -6.87 0.57
N GLU A 91 11.16 -6.55 0.26
CA GLU A 91 12.27 -7.52 0.23
C GLU A 91 12.51 -8.13 1.61
N ASP A 92 12.54 -7.32 2.67
CA ASP A 92 12.66 -7.77 4.07
C ASP A 92 11.47 -8.62 4.52
N CYS A 93 10.31 -8.51 3.86
CA CYS A 93 9.13 -9.32 4.16
C CYS A 93 9.09 -10.64 3.40
N ARG A 94 9.83 -10.74 2.30
CA ARG A 94 9.97 -11.97 1.50
C ARG A 94 11.06 -12.89 2.06
N ASN A 95 12.02 -12.33 2.81
CA ASN A 95 13.12 -13.04 3.47
C ASN A 95 12.88 -13.23 4.98
#